data_AF-A0A2D6ND31-F1
#
_entry.id   AF-A0A2D6ND31-F1
#
_cell.length_a   1.000
_cell.length_b   1.000
_cell.length_c   1.000
_cell.angle_alpha   90.00
_cell.angle_beta   90.00
_cell.angle_gamma   90.00
#
_symmetry.space_group_name_H-M   'P 1'
#
loop_
_entity.id
_entity.type
_entity.pdbx_description
1 polymer ?
#
loop_
_entity_poly.entity_id
_entity_poly.type
_entity_poly.pdbx_seq_one_letter_code
_entity_poly.pdbx_strand_id
1 'polypeptide(L)'
;MSEPKFLLSKTKVLEQYNKVKQLASFISYSSKTNQEVTKILDDETNCFFSVHLINELKHLKDNSRVIFLAQGWTNNSIKKLIKQGIKYFIVDNEPDLETLMNYLEKNKNQINLFLRLKLKEHTLKTERYFVFGMDSETINKKLKELKNHSQIKNLGIHFHRKTQNMSEWNLKDEIASTIEKENLEAIDIMNIGGGLPADYANTNVEIIKSIFNKIKEFKEWLEKYNIKLVIEPGRFIAAPSCRLKTNIINIYKQNIVINASIYNSDIDALIVPVKLLVENERKQGIPYVIKGITPCSMDLFRYRVYLDNPQIGDEIIFLNAGAYNFSTDFCDLEKIDTKILT
;
A
#
# COMPACT_ATOMS: atom_id res chain seq x y z
N MET A 1 -32.28 -7.25 10.64
CA MET A 1 -31.45 -6.34 9.81
C MET A 1 -30.36 -7.18 9.17
N SER A 2 -29.83 -6.81 8.00
CA SER A 2 -28.73 -7.57 7.40
C SER A 2 -27.42 -7.32 8.16
N GLU A 3 -26.61 -8.36 8.28
CA GLU A 3 -25.23 -8.20 8.77
C GLU A 3 -24.43 -7.26 7.87
N PRO A 4 -23.53 -6.45 8.45
CA PRO A 4 -22.65 -5.61 7.66
C PRO A 4 -21.75 -6.48 6.79
N LYS A 5 -21.39 -6.00 5.60
CA LYS A 5 -20.51 -6.74 4.69
C LYS A 5 -19.73 -5.84 3.77
N PHE A 6 -18.55 -6.31 3.41
CA PHE A 6 -17.76 -5.77 2.32
C PHE A 6 -18.26 -6.33 0.99
N LEU A 7 -18.42 -5.46 0.00
CA LEU A 7 -18.75 -5.78 -1.37
C LEU A 7 -17.52 -5.46 -2.24
N LEU A 8 -16.73 -6.48 -2.56
CA LEU A 8 -15.48 -6.34 -3.32
C LEU A 8 -15.73 -6.62 -4.80
N SER A 9 -15.57 -5.62 -5.67
CA SER A 9 -15.74 -5.76 -7.12
C SER A 9 -14.44 -6.20 -7.79
N LYS A 10 -14.43 -7.41 -8.37
CA LYS A 10 -13.33 -7.92 -9.18
C LYS A 10 -13.05 -7.02 -10.38
N THR A 11 -14.10 -6.63 -11.11
CA THR A 11 -13.98 -5.70 -12.24
C THR A 11 -13.32 -4.38 -11.83
N LYS A 12 -13.65 -3.82 -10.65
CA LYS A 12 -13.04 -2.57 -10.19
C LYS A 12 -11.56 -2.72 -9.80
N VAL A 13 -11.18 -3.86 -9.21
CA VAL A 13 -9.76 -4.19 -8.95
C VAL A 13 -8.96 -4.12 -10.25
N LEU A 14 -9.45 -4.78 -11.29
CA LEU A 14 -8.77 -4.85 -12.59
C LEU A 14 -8.75 -3.49 -13.29
N GLU A 15 -9.83 -2.71 -13.22
CA GLU A 15 -9.87 -1.33 -13.73
C GLU A 15 -8.77 -0.47 -13.08
N GLN A 16 -8.64 -0.51 -11.75
CA GLN A 16 -7.64 0.27 -11.04
C GLN A 16 -6.22 -0.20 -11.31
N TYR A 17 -5.99 -1.52 -11.36
CA TYR A 17 -4.70 -2.07 -11.76
C TYR A 17 -4.29 -1.60 -13.16
N ASN A 18 -5.22 -1.62 -14.13
CA ASN A 18 -4.94 -1.19 -15.50
C ASN A 18 -4.59 0.30 -15.61
N LYS A 19 -5.14 1.17 -14.75
CA LYS A 19 -4.78 2.60 -14.70
C LYS A 19 -3.31 2.83 -14.35
N VAL A 20 -2.75 2.00 -13.46
CA VAL A 20 -1.36 2.14 -13.01
C VAL A 20 -0.37 1.30 -13.82
N LYS A 21 -0.84 0.27 -14.52
CA LYS A 21 -0.02 -0.63 -15.35
C LYS A 21 0.89 0.10 -16.34
N GLN A 22 0.44 1.22 -16.90
CA GLN A 22 1.22 2.00 -17.87
C GLN A 22 2.27 2.91 -17.21
N LEU A 23 2.14 3.20 -15.91
CA LEU A 23 2.98 4.15 -15.18
C LEU A 23 4.36 3.60 -14.84
N ALA A 24 4.56 2.29 -14.91
CA ALA A 24 5.80 1.63 -14.50
C ALA A 24 6.17 0.50 -15.47
N SER A 25 7.34 -0.10 -15.27
CA SER A 25 7.75 -1.34 -15.97
C SER A 25 7.09 -2.56 -15.33
N PHE A 26 6.96 -2.56 -13.98
CA PHE A 26 6.22 -3.57 -13.23
C PHE A 26 5.39 -2.92 -12.13
N ILE A 27 4.30 -3.59 -11.78
CA ILE A 27 3.44 -3.21 -10.65
C ILE A 27 3.60 -4.28 -9.59
N SER A 28 3.90 -3.87 -8.35
CA SER A 28 3.94 -4.77 -7.20
C SER A 28 2.85 -4.41 -6.19
N TYR A 29 1.72 -5.11 -6.18
CA TYR A 29 0.65 -4.78 -5.24
C TYR A 29 1.14 -4.95 -3.79
N SER A 30 0.91 -3.93 -2.96
CA SER A 30 1.21 -4.01 -1.52
C SER A 30 0.20 -4.93 -0.83
N SER A 31 0.57 -6.21 -0.64
CA SER A 31 -0.36 -7.26 -0.17
C SER A 31 -0.97 -6.95 1.19
N LYS A 32 -0.21 -6.26 2.06
CA LYS A 32 -0.66 -5.74 3.36
C LYS A 32 -1.82 -4.74 3.30
N THR A 33 -2.33 -4.38 2.12
CA THR A 33 -3.48 -3.47 2.00
C THR A 33 -4.80 -4.23 2.03
N ASN A 34 -4.93 -5.34 1.31
CA ASN A 34 -6.13 -6.19 1.29
C ASN A 34 -5.81 -7.56 0.66
N GLN A 35 -5.87 -8.63 1.46
CA GLN A 35 -5.49 -9.97 1.00
C GLN A 35 -6.49 -10.61 0.03
N GLU A 36 -7.75 -10.17 -0.01
CA GLU A 36 -8.70 -10.65 -1.04
C GLU A 36 -8.38 -10.02 -2.41
N VAL A 37 -7.93 -8.76 -2.44
CA VAL A 37 -7.41 -8.12 -3.65
C VAL A 37 -6.14 -8.81 -4.14
N THR A 38 -5.26 -9.24 -3.21
CA THR A 38 -4.08 -10.05 -3.55
C THR A 38 -4.47 -11.29 -4.35
N LYS A 39 -5.43 -12.09 -3.87
CA LYS A 39 -5.89 -13.31 -4.57
C LYS A 39 -6.43 -13.00 -5.97
N ILE A 40 -7.22 -11.95 -6.10
CA ILE A 40 -7.79 -11.54 -7.41
C ILE A 40 -6.67 -11.16 -8.39
N LEU A 41 -5.69 -10.35 -7.96
CA LEU A 41 -4.59 -9.94 -8.83
C LEU A 41 -3.65 -11.10 -9.16
N ASP A 42 -3.48 -12.06 -8.24
CA ASP A 42 -2.66 -13.25 -8.44
C ASP A 42 -3.25 -14.13 -9.54
N ASP A 43 -4.58 -14.27 -9.56
CA ASP A 43 -5.31 -15.08 -10.53
C ASP A 43 -5.45 -14.43 -11.92
N GLU A 44 -5.61 -13.11 -11.97
CA GLU A 44 -6.07 -12.43 -13.19
C GLU A 44 -4.98 -11.61 -13.89
N THR A 45 -3.81 -11.46 -13.28
CA THR A 45 -2.78 -10.54 -13.77
C THR A 45 -1.36 -11.06 -13.55
N ASN A 46 -0.40 -10.42 -14.23
CA ASN A 46 1.03 -10.64 -14.02
C ASN A 46 1.61 -9.67 -12.95
N CYS A 47 0.79 -9.19 -12.03
CA CYS A 47 1.22 -8.30 -10.95
C CYS A 47 2.27 -9.00 -10.05
N PHE A 48 3.25 -8.25 -9.57
CA PHE A 48 4.12 -8.67 -8.47
C PHE A 48 3.45 -8.37 -7.13
N PHE A 49 4.00 -8.86 -6.03
CA PHE A 49 3.44 -8.65 -4.69
C PHE A 49 4.52 -8.24 -3.70
N SER A 50 4.34 -7.07 -3.08
CA SER A 50 5.21 -6.59 -2.01
C SER A 50 4.73 -7.18 -0.69
N VAL A 51 5.51 -8.11 -0.15
CA VAL A 51 5.18 -8.93 1.03
C VAL A 51 6.16 -8.62 2.15
N HIS A 52 5.65 -8.47 3.37
CA HIS A 52 6.43 -8.10 4.55
C HIS A 52 6.63 -9.28 5.50
N LEU A 53 5.71 -10.25 5.48
CA LEU A 53 5.78 -11.43 6.33
C LEU A 53 5.51 -12.72 5.55
N ILE A 54 6.22 -13.80 5.90
CA ILE A 54 6.03 -15.13 5.31
C ILE A 54 4.57 -15.60 5.43
N ASN A 55 3.86 -15.17 6.47
CA ASN A 55 2.45 -15.53 6.70
C ASN A 55 1.50 -15.01 5.62
N GLU A 56 1.87 -13.96 4.88
CA GLU A 56 1.07 -13.43 3.78
C GLU A 56 1.11 -14.36 2.55
N LEU A 57 2.17 -15.16 2.39
CA LEU A 57 2.37 -16.03 1.23
C LEU A 57 1.28 -17.10 1.09
N LYS A 58 0.51 -17.39 2.14
CA LYS A 58 -0.66 -18.29 2.07
C LYS A 58 -1.77 -17.75 1.15
N HIS A 59 -1.73 -16.47 0.82
CA HIS A 59 -2.71 -15.80 -0.06
C HIS A 59 -2.28 -15.80 -1.54
N LEU A 60 -1.10 -16.34 -1.85
CA LEU A 60 -0.52 -16.38 -3.18
C LEU A 60 -0.36 -17.82 -3.66
N LYS A 61 -0.64 -18.07 -4.94
CA LYS A 61 -0.41 -19.33 -5.64
C LYS A 61 1.01 -19.40 -6.21
N ASP A 62 1.53 -18.26 -6.67
CA ASP A 62 2.87 -18.14 -7.25
C ASP A 62 3.76 -17.16 -6.49
N ASN A 63 4.67 -17.72 -5.70
CA ASN A 63 5.65 -16.95 -4.93
C ASN A 63 6.80 -16.39 -5.78
N SER A 64 6.94 -16.77 -7.06
CA SER A 64 8.02 -16.26 -7.92
C SER A 64 7.86 -14.76 -8.25
N ARG A 65 6.63 -14.24 -8.09
CA ARG A 65 6.26 -12.83 -8.27
C ARG A 65 6.30 -12.01 -6.98
N VAL A 66 6.87 -12.54 -5.91
CA VAL A 66 6.99 -11.83 -4.63
C VAL A 66 8.25 -10.99 -4.60
N ILE A 67 8.10 -9.72 -4.21
CA ILE A 67 9.16 -8.84 -3.72
C ILE A 67 9.05 -8.83 -2.20
N PHE A 68 9.99 -9.48 -1.52
CA PHE A 68 9.95 -9.63 -0.07
C PHE A 68 10.73 -8.49 0.59
N LEU A 69 10.07 -7.76 1.49
CA LEU A 69 10.67 -6.70 2.30
C LEU A 69 11.23 -7.32 3.59
N ALA A 70 12.55 -7.44 3.65
CA ALA A 70 13.25 -8.02 4.78
C ALA A 70 13.31 -7.03 5.96
N GLN A 71 13.06 -7.57 7.15
CA GLN A 71 13.26 -6.85 8.41
C GLN A 71 13.62 -7.87 9.50
N GLY A 72 14.87 -7.86 9.97
CA GLY A 72 15.33 -8.72 11.06
C GLY A 72 15.29 -10.22 10.72
N TRP A 73 15.62 -10.58 9.48
CA TRP A 73 15.57 -11.97 9.03
C TRP A 73 16.80 -12.78 9.46
N THR A 74 16.65 -14.09 9.52
CA THR A 74 17.73 -15.05 9.81
C THR A 74 18.13 -15.83 8.55
N ASN A 75 19.29 -16.49 8.60
CA ASN A 75 19.70 -17.48 7.59
C ASN A 75 18.62 -18.53 7.30
N ASN A 76 17.87 -18.96 8.32
CA ASN A 76 16.80 -19.95 8.15
C ASN A 76 15.59 -19.36 7.40
N SER A 77 15.19 -18.12 7.69
CA SER A 77 14.12 -17.46 6.94
C SER A 77 14.54 -17.17 5.50
N ILE A 78 15.77 -16.74 5.24
CA ILE A 78 16.31 -16.54 3.88
C ILE A 78 16.24 -17.86 3.10
N LYS A 79 16.73 -18.96 3.70
CA LYS A 79 16.66 -20.30 3.12
C LYS A 79 15.23 -20.71 2.78
N LYS A 80 14.27 -20.47 3.68
CA LYS A 80 12.86 -20.79 3.48
C LYS A 80 12.26 -19.99 2.32
N LEU A 81 12.50 -18.68 2.27
CA LEU A 81 12.01 -17.79 1.21
C LEU A 81 12.54 -18.21 -0.17
N ILE A 82 13.85 -18.43 -0.28
CA ILE A 82 14.47 -18.87 -1.54
C ILE A 82 13.94 -20.25 -1.98
N LYS A 83 13.79 -21.20 -1.05
CA LYS A 83 13.19 -22.51 -1.34
C LYS A 83 11.75 -22.43 -1.83
N GLN A 84 11.01 -21.39 -1.42
CA GLN A 84 9.65 -21.13 -1.89
C GLN A 84 9.61 -20.45 -3.27
N GLY A 85 10.76 -20.23 -3.92
CA GLY A 85 10.85 -19.64 -5.26
C GLY A 85 10.97 -18.11 -5.28
N ILE A 86 11.05 -17.46 -4.12
CA ILE A 86 11.18 -16.01 -4.01
C ILE A 86 12.61 -15.60 -4.37
N LYS A 87 12.73 -14.62 -5.26
CA LYS A 87 14.03 -14.14 -5.78
C LYS A 87 14.24 -12.63 -5.66
N TYR A 88 13.23 -11.86 -5.26
CA TYR A 88 13.33 -10.40 -5.15
C TYR A 88 13.30 -10.01 -3.69
N PHE A 89 14.35 -9.35 -3.22
CA PHE A 89 14.50 -8.99 -1.81
C PHE A 89 14.84 -7.51 -1.67
N ILE A 90 14.03 -6.79 -0.89
CA ILE A 90 14.34 -5.45 -0.41
C ILE A 90 14.96 -5.58 0.97
N VAL A 91 16.13 -4.99 1.16
CA VAL A 91 16.83 -4.96 2.44
C VAL A 91 16.81 -3.54 3.01
N ASP A 92 16.39 -3.42 4.26
CA ASP A 92 16.14 -2.15 4.93
C ASP A 92 17.40 -1.54 5.57
N ASN A 93 18.33 -2.37 6.03
CA ASN A 93 19.48 -1.98 6.85
C ASN A 93 20.71 -2.87 6.58
N GLU A 94 21.88 -2.41 7.01
CA GLU A 94 23.17 -3.07 6.79
C GLU A 94 23.28 -4.45 7.48
N PRO A 95 22.84 -4.66 8.74
CA PRO A 95 22.86 -5.99 9.35
C PRO A 95 22.05 -7.05 8.59
N ASP A 96 20.87 -6.70 8.08
CA ASP A 96 20.06 -7.60 7.24
C ASP A 96 20.76 -7.87 5.90
N LEU A 97 21.47 -6.88 5.35
CA LEU A 97 22.27 -7.03 4.13
C LEU A 97 23.45 -7.98 4.37
N GLU A 98 24.22 -7.77 5.43
CA GLU A 98 25.33 -8.63 5.84
C GLU A 98 24.87 -10.07 6.05
N THR A 99 23.73 -10.27 6.70
CA THR A 99 23.13 -11.60 6.89
C THR A 99 22.84 -12.27 5.54
N LEU A 100 22.29 -11.51 4.58
CA LEU A 100 22.03 -12.01 3.23
C LEU A 100 23.32 -12.33 2.47
N MET A 101 24.32 -11.46 2.52
CA MET A 101 25.60 -11.68 1.83
C MET A 101 26.31 -12.92 2.38
N ASN A 102 26.39 -13.05 3.71
CA ASN A 102 26.94 -14.24 4.39
C ASN A 102 26.20 -15.53 4.02
N TYR A 103 24.87 -15.45 3.84
CA TYR A 103 24.08 -16.58 3.37
C TYR A 103 24.44 -16.96 1.93
N LEU A 104 24.54 -15.97 1.03
CA LEU A 104 24.83 -16.16 -0.39
C LEU A 104 26.23 -16.73 -0.62
N GLU A 105 27.24 -16.30 0.13
CA GLU A 105 28.60 -16.86 0.04
C GLU A 105 28.63 -18.37 0.29
N LYS A 106 27.82 -18.84 1.26
CA LYS A 106 27.73 -20.25 1.63
C LYS A 106 26.79 -21.04 0.72
N ASN A 107 25.91 -20.38 -0.03
CA ASN A 107 24.87 -21.01 -0.82
C ASN A 107 24.75 -20.32 -2.19
N LYS A 108 25.18 -21.02 -3.26
CA LYS A 108 25.15 -20.53 -4.65
C LYS A 108 23.72 -20.34 -5.18
N ASN A 109 23.08 -19.26 -4.77
CA ASN A 109 21.78 -18.79 -5.27
C ASN A 109 21.97 -17.45 -5.98
N GLN A 110 21.17 -17.22 -7.02
CA GLN A 110 21.12 -15.92 -7.70
C GLN A 110 19.81 -15.20 -7.35
N ILE A 111 19.89 -13.94 -6.93
CA ILE A 111 18.75 -13.12 -6.48
C ILE A 111 18.70 -11.76 -7.16
N ASN A 112 17.60 -11.04 -7.00
CA ASN A 112 17.48 -9.61 -7.28
C ASN A 112 17.44 -8.88 -5.94
N LEU A 113 18.35 -7.95 -5.74
CA LEU A 113 18.53 -7.24 -4.47
C LEU A 113 18.16 -5.77 -4.64
N PHE A 114 17.36 -5.25 -3.72
CA PHE A 114 17.05 -3.83 -3.61
C PHE A 114 17.58 -3.31 -2.29
N LEU A 115 18.33 -2.21 -2.33
CA LEU A 115 18.74 -1.49 -1.13
C LEU A 115 17.70 -0.41 -0.84
N ARG A 116 17.13 -0.41 0.37
CA ARG A 116 16.17 0.63 0.74
C ARG A 116 16.91 1.94 1.06
N LEU A 117 16.68 2.95 0.26
CA LEU A 117 17.13 4.32 0.47
C LEU A 117 16.20 5.05 1.43
N LYS A 118 16.80 5.73 2.41
CA LYS A 118 16.13 6.68 3.29
C LYS A 118 16.06 8.06 2.64
N LEU A 119 14.86 8.46 2.23
CA LEU A 119 14.59 9.82 1.75
C LEU A 119 14.13 10.71 2.91
N LYS A 120 14.56 11.98 2.91
CA LYS A 120 14.10 12.97 3.89
C LYS A 120 12.72 13.49 3.47
N GLU A 121 11.76 13.50 4.38
CA GLU A 121 10.49 14.21 4.17
C GLU A 121 10.69 15.70 4.51
N HIS A 122 10.17 16.61 3.68
CA HIS A 122 10.37 18.06 3.86
C HIS A 122 9.23 18.75 4.62
N THR A 123 8.28 17.99 5.18
CA THR A 123 7.15 18.56 5.92
C THR A 123 7.46 18.75 7.41
N LEU A 124 7.30 19.99 7.89
CA LEU A 124 7.54 20.42 9.27
C LEU A 124 6.62 19.76 10.34
N LYS A 125 5.65 18.92 9.93
CA LYS A 125 4.60 18.40 10.82
C LYS A 125 4.76 16.93 11.20
N THR A 126 5.77 16.23 10.69
CA THR A 126 5.99 14.81 10.98
C THR A 126 7.36 14.62 11.60
N GLU A 127 7.49 14.93 12.90
CA GLU A 127 8.58 14.44 13.77
C GLU A 127 8.53 12.90 13.98
N ARG A 128 7.94 12.16 13.04
CA ARG A 128 7.95 10.70 13.04
C ARG A 128 9.12 10.27 12.16
N TYR A 129 10.26 10.11 12.81
CA TYR A 129 11.52 9.65 12.24
C TYR A 129 11.29 8.56 11.18
N PHE A 130 11.60 8.87 9.92
CA PHE A 130 11.84 7.83 8.91
C PHE A 130 13.13 7.11 9.31
N VAL A 131 12.98 6.05 10.11
CA VAL A 131 14.07 5.18 10.57
C VAL A 131 14.39 4.06 9.59
N PHE A 132 13.58 3.91 8.54
CA PHE A 132 13.71 2.85 7.56
C PHE A 132 14.61 3.25 6.40
N GLY A 133 15.45 2.31 5.98
CA GLY A 133 16.39 2.52 4.90
C GLY A 133 17.74 3.05 5.36
N MET A 134 18.74 2.82 4.51
CA MET A 134 20.10 3.31 4.62
C MET A 134 20.20 4.75 4.10
N ASP A 135 21.11 5.53 4.67
CA ASP A 135 21.40 6.87 4.17
C ASP A 135 22.05 6.85 2.76
N SER A 136 22.09 8.01 2.13
CA SER A 136 22.60 8.16 0.76
C SER A 136 24.07 7.78 0.63
N GLU A 137 24.90 8.07 1.63
CA GLU A 137 26.32 7.73 1.61
C GLU A 137 26.52 6.21 1.57
N THR A 138 25.83 5.51 2.46
CA THR A 138 25.82 4.05 2.54
C THR A 138 25.28 3.43 1.25
N ILE A 139 24.18 3.96 0.71
CA ILE A 139 23.60 3.49 -0.56
C ILE A 139 24.61 3.62 -1.70
N ASN A 140 25.24 4.79 -1.88
CA ASN A 140 26.22 5.00 -2.95
C ASN A 140 27.43 4.07 -2.80
N LYS A 141 27.94 3.87 -1.58
CA LYS A 141 29.00 2.90 -1.30
C LYS A 141 28.60 1.48 -1.68
N LYS A 142 27.42 1.02 -1.24
CA LYS A 142 26.93 -0.34 -1.50
C LYS A 142 26.61 -0.60 -2.98
N LEU A 143 26.15 0.41 -3.72
CA LEU A 143 25.98 0.29 -5.17
C LEU A 143 27.32 -0.03 -5.86
N LYS A 144 28.40 0.65 -5.50
CA LYS A 144 29.75 0.38 -6.03
C LYS A 144 30.24 -1.02 -5.69
N GLU A 145 30.06 -1.44 -4.44
CA GLU A 145 30.47 -2.78 -3.97
C GLU A 145 29.72 -3.92 -4.66
N LEU A 146 28.43 -3.74 -4.95
CA LEU A 146 27.53 -4.82 -5.37
C LEU A 146 27.28 -4.89 -6.88
N LYS A 147 27.62 -3.85 -7.66
CA LYS A 147 27.32 -3.76 -9.11
C LYS A 147 27.70 -5.03 -9.91
N ASN A 148 28.83 -5.64 -9.58
CA ASN A 148 29.38 -6.81 -10.30
C ASN A 148 29.30 -8.12 -9.50
N HIS A 149 28.48 -8.16 -8.44
CA HIS A 149 28.39 -9.33 -7.59
C HIS A 149 27.73 -10.51 -8.33
N SER A 150 28.43 -11.63 -8.49
CA SER A 150 28.03 -12.76 -9.35
C SER A 150 26.68 -13.40 -8.98
N GLN A 151 26.26 -13.26 -7.72
CA GLN A 151 24.98 -13.79 -7.21
C GLN A 151 23.84 -12.76 -7.21
N ILE A 152 24.09 -11.51 -7.60
CA ILE A 152 23.06 -10.48 -7.75
C ILE A 152 22.80 -10.32 -9.25
N LYS A 153 21.62 -10.75 -9.68
CA LYS A 153 21.19 -10.67 -11.09
C LYS A 153 20.78 -9.25 -11.48
N ASN A 154 20.03 -8.60 -10.60
CA ASN A 154 19.63 -7.20 -10.75
C ASN A 154 19.86 -6.52 -9.40
N LEU A 155 20.53 -5.37 -9.43
CA LEU A 155 20.70 -4.48 -8.29
C LEU A 155 19.71 -3.32 -8.41
N GLY A 156 18.96 -3.08 -7.35
CA GLY A 156 17.93 -2.06 -7.33
C GLY A 156 18.02 -1.14 -6.14
N ILE A 157 17.32 -0.01 -6.25
CA ILE A 157 17.03 0.87 -5.13
C ILE A 157 15.55 0.80 -4.85
N HIS A 158 15.18 0.74 -3.57
CA HIS A 158 13.82 0.88 -3.12
C HIS A 158 13.69 2.10 -2.22
N PHE A 159 12.59 2.83 -2.29
CA PHE A 159 12.23 3.79 -1.24
C PHE A 159 10.72 3.88 -1.13
N HIS A 160 10.22 4.26 0.04
CA HIS A 160 8.81 4.55 0.23
C HIS A 160 8.69 5.82 1.05
N ARG A 161 8.03 6.84 0.48
CA ARG A 161 7.84 8.12 1.15
C ARG A 161 6.70 8.04 2.16
N LYS A 162 5.45 7.97 1.71
CA LYS A 162 4.31 8.02 2.62
C LYS A 162 3.06 7.36 2.05
N THR A 163 2.15 6.98 2.93
CA THR A 163 0.78 6.58 2.57
C THR A 163 -0.07 7.80 2.20
N GLN A 164 -1.03 7.64 1.30
CA GLN A 164 -1.94 8.71 0.85
C GLN A 164 -1.17 9.98 0.43
N ASN A 165 -0.12 9.80 -0.37
CA ASN A 165 0.79 10.86 -0.73
C ASN A 165 0.17 11.83 -1.75
N MET A 166 -0.24 13.01 -1.28
CA MET A 166 -0.76 14.09 -2.13
C MET A 166 0.32 15.08 -2.60
N SER A 167 1.59 14.92 -2.25
CA SER A 167 2.68 15.87 -2.54
C SER A 167 4.02 15.16 -2.82
N GLU A 168 5.13 15.89 -2.97
CA GLU A 168 6.48 15.28 -2.95
C GLU A 168 6.74 14.19 -4.03
N TRP A 169 6.14 14.35 -5.21
CA TRP A 169 6.34 13.46 -6.36
C TRP A 169 7.42 13.94 -7.33
N ASN A 170 8.24 14.95 -6.95
CA ASN A 170 9.39 15.43 -7.75
C ASN A 170 10.57 14.45 -7.64
N LEU A 171 10.35 13.18 -7.98
CA LEU A 171 11.28 12.07 -7.72
C LEU A 171 12.58 12.20 -8.51
N LYS A 172 12.52 12.76 -9.71
CA LYS A 172 13.68 12.93 -10.58
C LYS A 172 14.77 13.77 -9.92
N ASP A 173 14.44 14.99 -9.51
CA ASP A 173 15.42 15.93 -8.95
C ASP A 173 16.00 15.41 -7.63
N GLU A 174 15.18 14.71 -6.85
CA GLU A 174 15.61 14.14 -5.59
C GLU A 174 16.54 12.94 -5.77
N ILE A 175 16.21 12.01 -6.66
CA ILE A 175 17.10 10.87 -6.92
C ILE A 175 18.40 11.35 -7.59
N ALA A 176 18.33 12.33 -8.49
CA ALA A 176 19.51 12.92 -9.11
C ALA A 176 20.43 13.67 -8.12
N SER A 177 19.89 14.17 -7.00
CA SER A 177 20.69 14.80 -5.94
C SER A 177 21.13 13.83 -4.84
N THR A 178 20.52 12.64 -4.76
CA THR A 178 20.80 11.65 -3.71
C THR A 178 21.76 10.55 -4.18
N ILE A 179 21.67 10.13 -5.44
CA ILE A 179 22.50 9.08 -6.03
C ILE A 179 23.53 9.73 -6.95
N GLU A 180 24.81 9.42 -6.74
CA GLU A 180 25.89 9.89 -7.60
C GLU A 180 25.67 9.41 -9.04
N LYS A 181 26.02 10.25 -10.02
CA LYS A 181 25.75 9.99 -11.42
C LYS A 181 26.38 8.68 -11.90
N GLU A 182 27.59 8.38 -11.44
CA GLU A 182 28.35 7.17 -11.77
C GLU A 182 27.69 5.90 -11.20
N ASN A 183 26.93 6.04 -10.10
CA ASN A 183 26.23 4.93 -9.45
C ASN A 183 24.84 4.69 -10.04
N LEU A 184 24.24 5.66 -10.74
CA LEU A 184 22.97 5.44 -11.43
C LEU A 184 23.07 4.30 -12.45
N GLU A 185 24.21 4.18 -13.13
CA GLU A 185 24.48 3.09 -14.09
C GLU A 185 24.71 1.72 -13.42
N ALA A 186 24.75 1.66 -12.09
CA ALA A 186 24.80 0.39 -11.35
C ALA A 186 23.40 -0.15 -11.02
N ILE A 187 22.35 0.66 -11.22
CA ILE A 187 20.98 0.32 -10.86
C ILE A 187 20.30 -0.29 -12.08
N ASP A 188 19.69 -1.46 -11.93
CA ASP A 188 18.85 -2.09 -12.94
C ASP A 188 17.37 -1.74 -12.73
N ILE A 189 16.96 -1.56 -11.47
CA ILE A 189 15.56 -1.38 -11.08
C ILE A 189 15.41 -0.33 -9.98
N MET A 190 14.56 0.66 -10.21
CA MET A 190 14.12 1.63 -9.22
C MET A 190 12.71 1.29 -8.76
N ASN A 191 12.53 0.96 -7.48
CA ASN A 191 11.24 0.73 -6.85
C ASN A 191 10.87 1.91 -5.95
N ILE A 192 9.89 2.71 -6.36
CA ILE A 192 9.51 3.93 -5.62
C ILE A 192 8.46 3.68 -4.53
N GLY A 193 8.19 2.40 -4.23
CA GLY A 193 7.29 2.00 -3.17
C GLY A 193 5.83 2.37 -3.47
N GLY A 194 5.01 2.33 -2.42
CA GLY A 194 3.61 2.72 -2.50
C GLY A 194 3.37 4.22 -2.29
N GLY A 195 2.15 4.56 -1.89
CA GLY A 195 1.77 5.93 -1.53
C GLY A 195 0.84 6.63 -2.51
N LEU A 196 0.59 6.02 -3.68
CA LEU A 196 -0.44 6.49 -4.61
C LEU A 196 -1.79 6.66 -3.87
N PRO A 197 -2.37 7.88 -3.88
CA PRO A 197 -3.54 8.20 -3.07
C PRO A 197 -4.83 7.65 -3.69
N ALA A 198 -5.79 7.29 -2.86
CA ALA A 198 -7.17 7.04 -3.28
C ALA A 198 -8.04 8.28 -3.06
N ASP A 199 -9.20 8.32 -3.72
CA ASP A 199 -10.19 9.37 -3.49
C ASP A 199 -10.90 9.17 -2.15
N TYR A 200 -11.12 10.23 -1.39
CA TYR A 200 -11.81 10.22 -0.09
C TYR A 200 -12.47 11.59 0.10
N ALA A 201 -13.37 11.72 1.09
CA ALA A 201 -14.13 12.96 1.30
C ALA A 201 -13.24 14.21 1.54
N ASN A 202 -12.00 14.02 1.96
CA ASN A 202 -11.00 15.06 2.21
C ASN A 202 -9.87 15.12 1.15
N THR A 203 -10.04 14.47 -0.01
CA THR A 203 -9.01 14.41 -1.07
C THR A 203 -9.34 15.34 -2.24
N ASN A 204 -8.32 15.99 -2.81
CA ASN A 204 -8.45 16.73 -4.08
C ASN A 204 -8.05 15.83 -5.26
N VAL A 205 -9.04 15.44 -6.07
CA VAL A 205 -8.88 14.52 -7.20
C VAL A 205 -7.98 15.07 -8.32
N GLU A 206 -7.93 16.39 -8.51
CA GLU A 206 -7.10 17.00 -9.57
C GLU A 206 -5.60 16.73 -9.36
N ILE A 207 -5.18 16.61 -8.10
CA ILE A 207 -3.80 16.32 -7.73
C ILE A 207 -3.39 14.93 -8.21
N ILE A 208 -4.30 13.95 -8.21
CA ILE A 208 -4.00 12.56 -8.61
C ILE A 208 -3.51 12.50 -10.08
N LYS A 209 -4.11 13.31 -10.97
CA LYS A 209 -3.67 13.39 -12.36
C LYS A 209 -2.25 13.94 -12.48
N SER A 210 -1.92 14.99 -11.71
CA SER A 210 -0.57 15.56 -11.68
C SER A 210 0.46 14.53 -11.17
N ILE A 211 0.10 13.73 -10.17
CA ILE A 211 0.96 12.65 -9.64
C ILE A 211 1.31 11.65 -10.75
N PHE A 212 0.32 11.22 -11.53
CA PHE A 212 0.55 10.26 -12.62
C PHE A 212 1.51 10.81 -13.68
N ASN A 213 1.38 12.10 -14.02
CA ASN A 213 2.31 12.74 -14.96
C ASN A 213 3.74 12.77 -14.40
N LYS A 214 3.92 13.11 -13.12
CA LYS A 214 5.25 13.10 -12.48
C LYS A 214 5.89 11.71 -12.45
N ILE A 215 5.10 10.66 -12.23
CA ILE A 215 5.59 9.27 -12.27
C ILE A 215 6.01 8.90 -13.71
N LYS A 216 5.26 9.33 -14.73
CA LYS A 216 5.64 9.12 -16.14
C LYS A 216 6.93 9.86 -16.50
N GLU A 217 7.07 11.12 -16.13
CA GLU A 217 8.30 11.90 -16.32
C GLU A 217 9.50 11.24 -15.62
N PHE A 218 9.29 10.69 -14.42
CA PHE A 218 10.32 9.95 -13.71
C PHE A 218 10.69 8.65 -14.42
N LYS A 219 9.71 7.88 -14.91
CA LYS A 219 9.93 6.68 -15.73
C LYS A 219 10.76 6.99 -16.98
N GLU A 220 10.38 8.02 -17.74
CA GLU A 220 11.09 8.45 -18.94
C GLU A 220 12.53 8.88 -18.64
N TRP A 221 12.78 9.49 -17.48
CA TRP A 221 14.14 9.81 -17.05
C TRP A 221 14.97 8.57 -16.71
N LEU A 222 14.39 7.60 -16.01
CA LEU A 222 15.04 6.32 -15.68
C LEU A 222 15.36 5.49 -16.94
N GLU A 223 14.48 5.49 -17.94
CA GLU A 223 14.69 4.78 -19.20
C GLU A 223 15.93 5.25 -19.96
N LYS A 224 16.37 6.51 -19.78
CA LYS A 224 17.63 7.02 -20.35
C LYS A 224 18.87 6.32 -19.79
N TYR A 225 18.76 5.71 -18.62
CA TYR A 225 19.80 4.93 -17.96
C TYR A 225 19.52 3.42 -18.04
N ASN A 226 18.52 2.99 -18.83
CA ASN A 226 18.02 1.61 -18.88
C ASN A 226 17.49 1.07 -17.53
N ILE A 227 17.09 1.95 -16.62
CA ILE A 227 16.56 1.58 -15.30
C ILE A 227 15.07 1.31 -15.42
N LYS A 228 14.62 0.14 -14.94
CA LYS A 228 13.19 -0.21 -14.90
C LYS A 228 12.52 0.41 -13.67
N LEU A 229 11.29 0.90 -13.84
CA LEU A 229 10.50 1.45 -12.73
C LEU A 229 9.56 0.40 -12.16
N VAL A 230 9.52 0.28 -10.83
CA VAL A 230 8.51 -0.45 -10.06
C VAL A 230 7.75 0.53 -9.17
N ILE A 231 6.43 0.36 -9.12
CA ILE A 231 5.56 1.04 -8.15
C ILE A 231 4.81 0.01 -7.30
N GLU A 232 4.50 0.37 -6.05
CA GLU A 232 3.82 -0.54 -5.11
C GLU A 232 2.41 -0.08 -4.69
N PRO A 233 1.47 0.12 -5.62
CA PRO A 233 0.14 0.59 -5.27
C PRO A 233 -0.59 -0.44 -4.39
N GLY A 234 -0.97 -0.03 -3.19
CA GLY A 234 -1.92 -0.76 -2.35
C GLY A 234 -3.27 -0.07 -2.35
N ARG A 235 -3.34 1.04 -1.59
CA ARG A 235 -4.54 1.86 -1.38
C ARG A 235 -5.25 2.28 -2.66
N PHE A 236 -4.49 2.77 -3.66
CA PHE A 236 -5.05 3.19 -4.95
C PHE A 236 -5.89 2.11 -5.64
N ILE A 237 -5.47 0.85 -5.55
CA ILE A 237 -6.19 -0.29 -6.14
C ILE A 237 -7.30 -0.76 -5.21
N ALA A 238 -6.96 -1.02 -3.95
CA ALA A 238 -7.87 -1.70 -3.03
C ALA A 238 -9.05 -0.84 -2.59
N ALA A 239 -8.80 0.42 -2.22
CA ALA A 239 -9.82 1.30 -1.64
C ALA A 239 -11.10 1.34 -2.50
N PRO A 240 -11.07 1.84 -3.75
CA PRO A 240 -12.27 1.97 -4.59
C PRO A 240 -12.87 0.65 -5.05
N SER A 241 -12.17 -0.47 -4.84
CA SER A 241 -12.66 -1.78 -5.23
C SER A 241 -13.67 -2.36 -4.25
N CYS A 242 -13.78 -1.79 -3.04
CA CYS A 242 -14.68 -2.29 -2.01
C CYS A 242 -15.66 -1.23 -1.51
N ARG A 243 -16.88 -1.67 -1.23
CA ARG A 243 -17.91 -0.90 -0.53
C ARG A 243 -18.23 -1.58 0.79
N LEU A 244 -18.36 -0.81 1.87
CA LEU A 244 -18.85 -1.32 3.16
C LEU A 244 -20.35 -1.03 3.25
N LYS A 245 -21.16 -2.08 3.27
CA LYS A 245 -22.61 -2.00 3.43
C LYS A 245 -22.98 -2.21 4.90
N THR A 246 -23.74 -1.27 5.44
CA THR A 246 -24.19 -1.26 6.85
C THR A 246 -25.65 -0.84 6.93
N ASN A 247 -26.27 -1.02 8.10
CA ASN A 247 -27.64 -0.60 8.38
C ASN A 247 -27.68 0.33 9.58
N ILE A 248 -28.58 1.31 9.54
CA ILE A 248 -28.88 2.18 10.68
C ILE A 248 -29.62 1.37 11.75
N ILE A 249 -29.05 1.30 12.95
CA ILE A 249 -29.66 0.61 14.10
C ILE A 249 -30.30 1.58 15.09
N ASN A 250 -29.88 2.85 15.11
CA ASN A 250 -30.44 3.87 15.98
C ASN A 250 -30.25 5.27 15.39
N ILE A 251 -31.20 6.16 15.66
CA ILE A 251 -31.11 7.59 15.36
C ILE A 251 -31.56 8.37 16.59
N TYR A 252 -30.73 9.31 17.04
CA TYR A 252 -31.10 10.22 18.12
C TYR A 252 -30.47 11.60 17.87
N LYS A 253 -31.29 12.64 17.97
CA LYS A 253 -30.91 14.00 17.53
C LYS A 253 -30.39 13.91 16.08
N GLN A 254 -29.13 14.29 15.85
CA GLN A 254 -28.45 14.22 14.56
C GLN A 254 -27.32 13.17 14.58
N ASN A 255 -27.45 12.14 15.41
CA ASN A 255 -26.51 11.01 15.44
C ASN A 255 -27.17 9.78 14.84
N ILE A 256 -26.46 9.13 13.94
CA ILE A 256 -26.80 7.84 13.34
C ILE A 256 -25.82 6.82 13.91
N VAL A 257 -26.34 5.71 14.43
CA VAL A 257 -25.54 4.55 14.83
C VAL A 257 -25.76 3.46 13.80
N ILE A 258 -24.69 2.90 13.26
CA ILE A 258 -24.72 1.79 12.30
C ILE A 258 -24.29 0.48 12.95
N ASN A 259 -24.64 -0.65 12.34
CA ASN A 259 -24.24 -1.98 12.79
C ASN A 259 -22.80 -2.39 12.41
N ALA A 260 -21.87 -1.44 12.32
CA ALA A 260 -20.45 -1.69 12.05
C ALA A 260 -19.59 -0.80 12.94
N SER A 261 -18.30 -1.09 13.07
CA SER A 261 -17.34 -0.29 13.83
C SER A 261 -16.13 0.03 12.98
N ILE A 262 -15.47 1.16 13.18
CA ILE A 262 -14.20 1.42 12.48
C ILE A 262 -13.14 0.38 12.89
N TYR A 263 -13.23 -0.20 14.09
CA TYR A 263 -12.26 -1.17 14.59
C TYR A 263 -12.29 -2.52 13.86
N ASN A 264 -13.43 -2.90 13.27
CA ASN A 264 -13.56 -4.12 12.48
C ASN A 264 -13.76 -3.87 10.98
N SER A 265 -13.74 -2.61 10.54
CA SER A 265 -14.07 -2.26 9.16
C SER A 265 -13.27 -1.12 8.52
N ASP A 266 -12.73 -0.18 9.29
CA ASP A 266 -12.03 1.01 8.79
C ASP A 266 -10.98 1.49 9.80
N ILE A 267 -10.08 0.60 10.23
CA ILE A 267 -9.04 0.95 11.22
C ILE A 267 -8.11 2.07 10.70
N ASP A 268 -8.05 2.23 9.38
CA ASP A 268 -7.29 3.27 8.71
C ASP A 268 -7.77 4.70 9.03
N ALA A 269 -9.05 4.86 9.40
CA ALA A 269 -9.58 6.12 9.93
C ALA A 269 -8.89 6.57 11.23
N LEU A 270 -8.24 5.65 11.96
CA LEU A 270 -7.43 5.98 13.14
C LEU A 270 -5.96 6.23 12.81
N ILE A 271 -5.44 5.58 11.75
CA ILE A 271 -4.01 5.60 11.41
C ILE A 271 -3.66 6.77 10.48
N VAL A 272 -4.43 6.95 9.38
CA VAL A 272 -4.19 7.93 8.30
C VAL A 272 -5.31 9.00 8.23
N PRO A 273 -6.12 9.13 9.28
CA PRO A 273 -7.46 9.75 9.31
C PRO A 273 -8.15 10.00 7.95
N VAL A 274 -8.26 8.97 7.10
CA VAL A 274 -9.04 9.06 5.87
C VAL A 274 -10.54 9.05 6.19
N LYS A 275 -11.34 9.71 5.36
CA LYS A 275 -12.80 9.77 5.54
C LYS A 275 -13.49 9.10 4.36
N LEU A 276 -14.07 7.93 4.62
CA LEU A 276 -14.83 7.21 3.60
C LEU A 276 -15.95 8.08 3.01
N LEU A 277 -16.17 7.93 1.71
CA LEU A 277 -17.29 8.57 1.01
C LEU A 277 -18.58 7.84 1.38
N VAL A 278 -19.68 8.58 1.55
CA VAL A 278 -20.99 7.97 1.79
C VAL A 278 -21.79 8.04 0.48
N GLU A 279 -22.30 6.90 0.03
CA GLU A 279 -23.14 6.86 -1.16
C GLU A 279 -24.42 7.67 -0.95
N ASN A 280 -24.86 8.41 -1.97
CA ASN A 280 -26.01 9.31 -1.92
C ASN A 280 -25.88 10.46 -0.91
N GLU A 281 -24.66 10.78 -0.44
CA GLU A 281 -24.40 11.98 0.35
C GLU A 281 -24.78 13.25 -0.43
N ARG A 282 -25.59 14.11 0.19
CA ARG A 282 -26.02 15.40 -0.37
C ARG A 282 -24.98 16.48 -0.13
N LYS A 283 -25.05 17.57 -0.91
CA LYS A 283 -24.20 18.76 -0.71
C LYS A 283 -24.65 19.65 0.45
N GLN A 284 -25.94 19.62 0.78
CA GLN A 284 -26.57 20.49 1.78
C GLN A 284 -27.73 19.78 2.48
N GLY A 285 -28.14 20.32 3.62
CA GLY A 285 -29.24 19.80 4.44
C GLY A 285 -28.90 19.82 5.92
N ILE A 286 -29.59 18.97 6.69
CA ILE A 286 -29.28 18.75 8.11
C ILE A 286 -28.07 17.81 8.20
N PRO A 287 -26.98 18.20 8.86
CA PRO A 287 -25.81 17.34 9.01
C PRO A 287 -26.05 16.28 10.09
N TYR A 288 -25.62 15.05 9.81
CA TYR A 288 -25.58 13.94 10.74
C TYR A 288 -24.13 13.54 11.06
N VAL A 289 -23.93 13.05 12.28
CA VAL A 289 -22.74 12.30 12.69
C VAL A 289 -23.05 10.81 12.56
N ILE A 290 -22.22 10.07 11.82
CA ILE A 290 -22.31 8.61 11.69
C ILE A 290 -21.30 7.96 12.64
N LYS A 291 -21.81 7.19 13.60
CA LYS A 291 -21.06 6.48 14.65
C LYS A 291 -21.14 4.98 14.43
N GLY A 292 -20.09 4.27 14.83
CA GLY A 292 -20.13 2.82 14.87
C GLY A 292 -20.91 2.28 16.07
N ILE A 293 -21.00 0.95 16.14
CA ILE A 293 -21.81 0.21 17.13
C ILE A 293 -21.23 0.25 18.54
N THR A 294 -19.93 0.52 18.71
CA THR A 294 -19.30 0.53 20.03
C THR A 294 -19.50 1.88 20.73
N PRO A 295 -19.58 1.93 22.07
CA PRO A 295 -19.63 3.18 22.81
C PRO A 295 -18.26 3.90 22.88
N CYS A 296 -17.25 3.42 22.16
CA CYS A 296 -15.92 4.03 22.15
C CYS A 296 -15.99 5.43 21.53
N SER A 297 -15.33 6.42 22.17
CA SER A 297 -15.36 7.81 21.72
C SER A 297 -14.76 8.02 20.32
N MET A 298 -13.91 7.10 19.87
CA MET A 298 -13.27 7.15 18.57
C MET A 298 -14.02 6.39 17.49
N ASP A 299 -15.07 5.61 17.82
CA ASP A 299 -15.84 4.82 16.85
C ASP A 299 -16.78 5.69 16.01
N LEU A 300 -16.17 6.50 15.15
CA LEU A 300 -16.79 7.56 14.38
C LEU A 300 -16.34 7.45 12.94
N PHE A 301 -17.29 7.20 12.04
CA PHE A 301 -17.01 7.13 10.61
C PHE A 301 -16.95 8.54 9.99
N ARG A 302 -17.93 9.39 10.31
CA ARG A 302 -18.06 10.73 9.72
C ARG A 302 -18.75 11.70 10.68
N TYR A 303 -18.18 12.90 10.82
CA TYR A 303 -18.73 13.97 11.68
C TYR A 303 -19.79 14.84 11.00
N ARG A 304 -19.81 14.86 9.66
CA ARG A 304 -20.70 15.72 8.89
C ARG A 304 -21.04 15.01 7.58
N VAL A 305 -22.26 14.49 7.51
CA VAL A 305 -22.86 13.85 6.33
C VAL A 305 -24.27 14.38 6.16
N TYR A 306 -24.66 14.70 4.94
CA TYR A 306 -26.03 15.14 4.64
C TYR A 306 -26.78 14.02 3.96
N LEU A 307 -27.87 13.57 4.58
CA LEU A 307 -28.72 12.47 4.10
C LEU A 307 -30.17 12.95 3.97
N ASP A 308 -30.95 12.27 3.13
CA ASP A 308 -32.38 12.53 3.01
C ASP A 308 -33.17 11.70 4.02
N ASN A 309 -33.77 12.36 5.02
CA ASN A 309 -34.69 11.74 5.98
C ASN A 309 -34.32 10.30 6.41
N PRO A 310 -33.09 10.04 6.91
CA PRO A 310 -32.63 8.69 7.20
C PRO A 310 -33.50 8.04 8.29
N GLN A 311 -33.85 6.78 8.11
CA GLN A 311 -34.67 5.98 9.04
C GLN A 311 -33.90 4.78 9.61
N ILE A 312 -34.33 4.30 10.78
CA ILE A 312 -33.82 3.04 11.32
C ILE A 312 -34.13 1.91 10.34
N GLY A 313 -33.13 1.08 10.05
CA GLY A 313 -33.21 0.01 9.06
C GLY A 313 -32.62 0.38 7.69
N ASP A 314 -32.52 1.67 7.36
CA ASP A 314 -31.96 2.13 6.09
C ASP A 314 -30.49 1.71 5.95
N GLU A 315 -30.05 1.59 4.69
CA GLU A 315 -28.67 1.23 4.36
C GLU A 315 -27.79 2.47 4.32
N ILE A 316 -26.62 2.37 4.95
CA ILE A 316 -25.52 3.31 4.75
C ILE A 316 -24.40 2.55 4.07
N ILE A 317 -24.04 3.01 2.86
CA ILE A 317 -22.99 2.41 2.06
C ILE A 317 -21.80 3.36 2.02
N PHE A 318 -20.68 2.91 2.56
CA PHE A 318 -19.42 3.62 2.43
C PHE A 318 -18.68 3.14 1.19
N LEU A 319 -18.25 4.08 0.36
CA LEU A 319 -17.41 3.83 -0.80
C LEU A 319 -15.94 3.94 -0.40
N ASN A 320 -15.09 3.35 -1.24
CA ASN A 320 -13.64 3.35 -1.09
C ASN A 320 -13.13 2.66 0.19
N ALA A 321 -13.88 1.66 0.68
CA ALA A 321 -13.67 0.98 1.96
C ALA A 321 -12.78 -0.28 1.86
N GLY A 322 -11.96 -0.39 0.81
CA GLY A 322 -11.21 -1.61 0.53
C GLY A 322 -9.76 -1.64 0.99
N ALA A 323 -9.21 -0.52 1.46
CA ALA A 323 -7.81 -0.44 1.86
C ALA A 323 -7.67 -0.47 3.38
N TYR A 324 -6.85 -1.40 3.90
CA TYR A 324 -6.57 -1.55 5.32
C TYR A 324 -7.83 -1.78 6.16
N ASN A 325 -8.81 -2.50 5.60
CA ASN A 325 -10.06 -2.87 6.27
C ASN A 325 -9.89 -4.09 7.18
N PHE A 326 -8.80 -4.13 7.95
CA PHE A 326 -8.51 -5.21 8.88
C PHE A 326 -9.42 -5.18 10.09
N SER A 327 -9.69 -6.36 10.63
CA SER A 327 -10.38 -6.51 11.91
C SER A 327 -9.37 -6.62 13.05
N THR A 328 -9.71 -6.04 14.20
CA THR A 328 -9.04 -6.29 15.48
C THR A 328 -9.91 -7.16 16.39
N ASP A 329 -9.37 -7.60 17.51
CA ASP A 329 -10.10 -8.25 18.61
C ASP A 329 -10.77 -7.21 19.56
N PHE A 330 -10.85 -5.95 19.15
CA PHE A 330 -11.43 -4.88 19.96
C PHE A 330 -12.91 -5.17 20.23
N CYS A 331 -13.29 -5.25 21.50
CA CYS A 331 -14.65 -5.57 21.95
C CYS A 331 -15.22 -6.88 21.36
N ASP A 332 -14.36 -7.86 21.02
CA ASP A 332 -14.76 -9.10 20.36
C ASP A 332 -15.64 -8.88 19.13
N LEU A 333 -15.40 -7.77 18.41
CA LEU A 333 -16.14 -7.46 17.20
C LEU A 333 -15.91 -8.54 16.15
N GLU A 334 -17.01 -9.05 15.60
CA GLU A 334 -16.96 -10.04 14.52
C GLU A 334 -16.21 -9.50 13.29
N LYS A 335 -15.49 -10.40 12.62
CA LYS A 335 -14.86 -10.06 11.34
C LYS A 335 -15.95 -9.90 10.29
N ILE A 336 -16.01 -8.73 9.66
CA ILE A 336 -16.97 -8.46 8.60
C ILE A 336 -16.67 -9.30 7.35
N ASP A 337 -17.68 -10.03 6.89
CA ASP A 337 -17.59 -10.87 5.70
C ASP A 337 -17.38 -10.04 4.42
N THR A 338 -16.56 -10.58 3.52
CA THR A 338 -16.35 -10.00 2.19
C THR A 338 -17.04 -10.83 1.12
N LYS A 339 -18.05 -10.26 0.48
CA LYS A 339 -18.68 -10.82 -0.71
C LYS A 339 -17.97 -10.29 -1.96
N ILE A 340 -17.36 -11.20 -2.71
CA ILE A 340 -16.76 -10.90 -4.01
C ILE A 340 -17.87 -10.80 -5.06
N LEU A 341 -17.90 -9.69 -5.79
CA LEU A 341 -18.75 -9.44 -6.94
C LEU A 341 -17.92 -9.62 -8.21
N THR A 342 -18.40 -10.46 -9.12
CA THR A 342 -17.77 -10.73 -10.42
C THR A 342 -17.88 -9.51 -11.34
#